data_AF-T1BNL7-F1
#
_entry.id   AF-T1BNL7-F1
#
_cell.length_a   1.000
_cell.length_b   1.000
_cell.length_c   1.000
_cell.angle_alpha   90.00
_cell.angle_beta   90.00
_cell.angle_gamma   90.00
#
_symmetry.space_group_name_H-M   'P 1'
#
loop_
_entity.id
_entity.type
_entity.pdbx_description
1 polymer ?
#
loop_
_entity_poly.entity_id
_entity_poly.type
_entity_poly.pdbx_seq_one_letter_code
_entity_poly.pdbx_strand_id
1 'polypeptide(L)' 'MPTPTGVTGLLGANGIGKSTALRLVAGRDVPNLGHYDRAASWDAVLERYRGTAFHAHFEQIARGTLRTA' A
#
# COMPACT_ATOMS: atom_id res chain seq x y z
N MET A 1 -4.90 -8.04 -4.21
CA MET A 1 -5.41 -7.01 -3.29
C MET A 1 -6.11 -7.71 -2.13
N PRO A 2 -6.09 -7.20 -0.89
CA PRO A 2 -6.78 -7.81 0.24
C PRO A 2 -8.20 -8.17 -0.20
N THR A 3 -8.54 -9.44 -0.06
CA THR A 3 -9.85 -9.92 -0.47
C THR A 3 -10.86 -9.49 0.59
N PRO A 4 -11.99 -8.88 0.22
CA PRO A 4 -12.96 -8.38 1.20
C PRO A 4 -13.52 -9.48 2.11
N THR A 5 -13.50 -10.73 1.66
CA THR A 5 -14.17 -11.86 2.34
C THR A 5 -13.22 -13.04 2.62
N GLY A 6 -11.91 -12.82 2.75
CA GLY A 6 -10.97 -13.89 3.02
C GLY A 6 -9.68 -13.45 3.71
N VAL A 7 -8.97 -14.42 4.30
CA VAL A 7 -7.65 -14.20 4.91
C VAL A 7 -6.58 -14.40 3.83
N THR A 8 -5.69 -13.41 3.67
CA THR A 8 -4.52 -13.52 2.79
C THR A 8 -3.25 -13.71 3.62
N GLY A 9 -2.54 -14.81 3.40
CA GLY A 9 -1.23 -15.07 4.02
C GLY A 9 -0.09 -14.44 3.21
N LEU A 10 0.88 -13.81 3.90
CA LEU A 10 2.11 -13.29 3.30
C LEU A 10 3.32 -14.08 3.82
N LEU A 11 3.90 -14.94 2.97
CA LEU A 11 5.03 -15.81 3.32
C LEU A 11 6.36 -15.29 2.77
N GLY A 12 7.45 -15.61 3.46
CA GLY A 12 8.82 -15.28 3.05
C GLY A 12 9.80 -15.19 4.23
N ALA A 13 11.10 -15.14 3.95
CA ALA A 13 12.15 -15.05 4.97
C ALA A 13 12.06 -13.75 5.81
N ASN A 14 12.71 -13.73 6.97
CA ASN A 14 12.85 -12.51 7.76
C ASN A 14 13.70 -11.47 6.99
N GLY A 15 13.31 -10.20 7.08
CA GLY A 15 14.01 -9.12 6.37
C GLY A 15 13.55 -8.87 4.92
N ILE A 16 12.74 -9.74 4.30
CA ILE A 16 12.29 -9.54 2.90
C ILE A 16 11.28 -8.39 2.70
N GLY A 17 10.87 -7.72 3.79
CA GLY A 17 9.96 -6.58 3.73
C GLY A 17 8.49 -6.89 4.03
N LYS A 18 8.15 -8.06 4.58
CA LYS A 18 6.76 -8.43 4.92
C LYS A 18 6.07 -7.38 5.82
N SER A 19 6.72 -6.98 6.92
CA SER A 19 6.19 -5.97 7.83
C SER A 19 6.06 -4.60 7.16
N THR A 20 7.00 -4.25 6.28
CA THR A 20 6.94 -3.02 5.49
C THR A 20 5.74 -3.04 4.54
N ALA A 21 5.56 -4.13 3.79
CA ALA A 21 4.41 -4.29 2.90
C ALA A 21 3.07 -4.16 3.64
N LEU A 22 2.97 -4.75 4.84
CA LEU A 22 1.78 -4.64 5.69
C LEU A 22 1.51 -3.19 6.12
N ARG A 23 2.53 -2.39 6.48
CA ARG A 23 2.35 -0.97 6.80
C ARG A 23 1.88 -0.14 5.61
N LEU A 24 2.41 -0.42 4.42
CA LEU A 24 2.03 0.26 3.17
C LEU A 24 0.56 -0.03 2.81
N VAL A 25 0.14 -1.30 2.86
CA VAL A 25 -1.27 -1.66 2.57
C VAL A 25 -2.23 -1.24 3.67
N ALA A 26 -1.75 -1.01 4.90
CA ALA A 26 -2.53 -0.43 5.98
C ALA A 26 -2.60 1.11 5.93
N GLY A 27 -1.89 1.75 4.98
CA GLY A 27 -1.83 3.20 4.87
C GLY A 27 -1.05 3.92 5.98
N ARG A 28 -0.26 3.18 6.78
CA ARG A 28 0.58 3.75 7.83
C ARG A 28 1.79 4.48 7.27
N ASP A 29 2.33 3.96 6.16
CA ASP A 29 3.42 4.55 5.40
C ASP A 29 2.97 4.77 3.95
N VAL A 30 3.43 5.85 3.32
CA VAL A 30 3.20 6.10 1.87
C VAL A 30 4.34 5.48 1.07
N PRO A 31 4.07 4.65 0.04
CA PRO A 31 5.14 4.12 -0.81
C PRO A 31 5.94 5.26 -1.48
N ASN A 32 7.25 5.27 -1.29
CA ASN A 32 8.15 6.26 -1.91
C ASN A 32 8.51 5.92 -3.37
N LEU A 33 8.04 4.77 -3.88
CA LEU A 33 8.26 4.27 -5.24
C LEU A 33 9.75 4.19 -5.65
N GLY A 34 10.66 4.03 -4.68
CA GLY A 34 12.11 4.00 -4.92
C GLY A 34 12.76 5.38 -5.06
N HIS A 35 12.03 6.46 -4.80
CA HIS A 35 12.60 7.81 -4.74
C HIS A 35 13.02 8.15 -3.30
N TYR A 36 14.27 8.58 -3.15
CA TYR A 36 14.88 8.91 -1.85
C TYR A 36 15.17 10.42 -1.71
N ASP A 37 15.12 11.15 -2.82
CA ASP A 37 15.41 12.57 -2.96
C ASP A 37 14.18 13.47 -2.82
N ARG A 38 12.98 12.88 -2.74
CA ARG A 38 11.70 13.59 -2.61
C ARG A 38 10.76 12.91 -1.64
N ALA A 39 9.85 13.70 -1.08
CA ALA A 39 8.79 13.19 -0.22
C ALA A 39 7.84 12.26 -1.01
N ALA A 40 7.39 11.19 -0.35
CA ALA A 40 6.37 10.30 -0.90
C ALA A 40 5.00 11.00 -0.95
N SER A 41 4.21 10.74 -1.99
CA SER A 41 2.86 11.32 -2.14
C SER A 41 1.87 10.27 -2.65
N TRP A 42 0.63 10.37 -2.17
CA TRP A 42 -0.44 9.49 -2.65
C TRP A 42 -0.75 9.72 -4.13
N ASP A 43 -0.67 10.96 -4.63
CA ASP A 43 -0.89 11.25 -6.05
C ASP A 43 0.06 10.46 -6.95
N ALA A 44 1.36 10.40 -6.60
CA ALA A 44 2.34 9.63 -7.36
C ALA A 44 2.07 8.12 -7.29
N VAL A 45 1.62 7.62 -6.13
CA VAL A 45 1.25 6.21 -5.95
C VAL A 45 0.02 5.86 -6.78
N LEU A 46 -1.01 6.71 -6.78
CA LEU A 46 -2.23 6.50 -7.55
C LEU A 46 -1.97 6.52 -9.05
N GLU A 47 -1.11 7.43 -9.53
CA GLU A 47 -0.65 7.44 -10.92
C GLU A 47 0.09 6.14 -11.26
N ARG A 48 1.05 5.74 -10.42
CA ARG A 48 1.89 4.55 -10.67
C ARG A 48 1.10 3.25 -10.76
N TYR A 49 -0.02 3.14 -10.04
CA TYR A 49 -0.86 1.95 -9.99
C TYR A 49 -2.16 2.07 -10.77
N ARG A 50 -2.37 3.15 -11.54
CA ARG A 50 -3.56 3.37 -12.38
C ARG A 50 -3.91 2.13 -13.22
N GLY A 51 -5.18 1.75 -13.21
CA GLY A 51 -5.69 0.59 -13.95
C GLY A 51 -5.38 -0.79 -13.32
N THR A 52 -4.74 -0.83 -12.15
CA THR A 52 -4.51 -2.08 -11.40
C THR A 52 -5.48 -2.20 -10.23
N ALA A 53 -5.63 -3.41 -9.69
CA ALA A 53 -6.39 -3.62 -8.45
C ALA A 53 -5.85 -2.78 -7.28
N PHE A 54 -4.55 -2.48 -7.26
CA PHE A 54 -3.94 -1.66 -6.21
C PHE A 54 -4.42 -0.21 -6.21
N HIS A 55 -4.82 0.33 -7.37
CA HIS A 55 -5.32 1.70 -7.47
C HIS A 55 -6.53 1.92 -6.56
N ALA A 56 -7.54 1.06 -6.67
CA ALA A 56 -8.79 1.20 -5.92
C ALA A 56 -8.56 1.21 -4.39
N HIS A 57 -7.65 0.38 -3.90
CA HIS A 57 -7.33 0.32 -2.47
C HIS A 57 -6.51 1.50 -1.99
N PHE A 58 -5.47 1.89 -2.74
CA PHE A 58 -4.69 3.07 -2.38
C PHE A 58 -5.51 4.34 -2.49
N GLU A 59 -6.51 4.39 -3.37
CA GLU A 59 -7.46 5.49 -3.45
C GLU A 59 -8.30 5.60 -2.17
N GLN A 60 -8.79 4.48 -1.65
CA GLN A 60 -9.52 4.44 -0.38
C GLN A 60 -8.66 4.87 0.82
N ILE A 61 -7.37 4.54 0.81
CA ILE A 61 -6.42 5.00 1.84
C ILE A 61 -6.17 6.50 1.70
N ALA A 62 -5.87 6.98 0.50
CA ALA A 62 -5.56 8.39 0.23
C ALA A 62 -6.74 9.31 0.59
N ARG A 63 -7.97 8.86 0.36
CA ARG A 63 -9.20 9.57 0.76
C ARG A 63 -9.49 9.49 2.26
N GLY A 64 -8.72 8.73 3.03
CA GLY A 64 -8.91 8.52 4.46
C GLY A 64 -10.11 7.65 4.83
N THR A 65 -10.76 7.04 3.84
CA THR A 65 -11.96 6.18 4.01
C THR A 65 -11.63 4.78 4.49
N LEU A 66 -10.38 4.34 4.32
CA LEU A 66 -9.87 3.10 4.87
C LEU A 66 -8.86 3.41 5.97
N ARG A 67 -9.27 3.20 7.23
CA ARG A 67 -8.38 3.22 8.40
C ARG A 67 -8.47 1.89 9.10
N THR A 68 -7.37 1.16 9.17
CA THR A 68 -7.25 -0.01 10.04
C THR A 68 -7.02 0.48 11.48
N ALA A 69 -7.78 -0.05 12.43
CA ALA A 69 -7.60 0.20 13.87
C ALA A 69 -6.18 -0.16 14.36
#